data_AF-A0A357B036-F1
#
_entry.id   AF-A0A357B036-F1
#
_cell.length_a   1.000
_cell.length_b   1.000
_cell.length_c   1.000
_cell.angle_alpha   90.00
_cell.angle_beta   90.00
_cell.angle_gamma   90.00
#
_symmetry.space_group_name_H-M   'P 1'
#
loop_
_entity.id
_entity.type
_entity.pdbx_description
1 polymer ?
#
loop_
_entity_poly.entity_id
_entity_poly.type
_entity_poly.pdbx_seq_one_letter_code
_entity_poly.pdbx_strand_id
1 'polypeptide(L)'
;MSEKVPKGVSTTANNDWYKTMAVYQIWPRSFCDGNGDGIGDLWGVYGKLDYIKSLGVDAIWFSPLYPSPNADFGYDVSDYISINPEYGDLDIFKKVLDGAHRRGMRVFMDLVVNHTSDEHEWFKKSRERQNPYRDYYFWRPGKRGMLGKTLPPNNWDSLSEGGAWEHDAK
;
A
#
# COMPACT_ATOMS: atom_id res chain seq x y z
N MET A 1 -21.60 45.47 -37.25
CA MET A 1 -20.86 44.19 -37.07
C MET A 1 -19.38 44.51 -37.11
N SER A 2 -18.52 44.18 -36.16
CA SER A 2 -18.62 43.36 -34.95
C SER A 2 -17.77 43.99 -33.84
N GLU A 3 -18.22 43.93 -32.59
CA GLU A 3 -17.36 44.21 -31.43
C GLU A 3 -16.34 43.07 -31.25
N LYS A 4 -15.10 43.43 -30.93
CA LYS A 4 -14.07 42.46 -30.53
C LYS A 4 -14.18 42.23 -29.03
N VAL A 5 -14.63 41.04 -28.65
CA VAL A 5 -14.62 40.55 -27.27
C VAL A 5 -13.15 40.40 -26.81
N PRO A 6 -12.76 40.90 -25.62
CA PRO A 6 -11.41 40.67 -25.10
C PRO A 6 -11.23 39.17 -24.82
N LYS A 7 -10.15 38.57 -25.34
CA LYS A 7 -9.75 37.21 -24.96
C LYS A 7 -9.38 37.24 -23.47
N GLY A 8 -10.24 36.63 -22.65
CA GLY A 8 -9.97 36.43 -21.23
C GLY A 8 -8.64 35.73 -21.02
N VAL A 9 -7.88 36.19 -20.03
CA VAL A 9 -6.68 35.54 -19.52
C VAL A 9 -7.06 34.10 -19.19
N SER A 10 -6.49 33.15 -19.92
CA SER A 10 -6.52 31.75 -19.52
C SER A 10 -5.72 31.65 -18.23
N THR A 11 -6.42 31.56 -17.10
CA THR A 11 -5.83 31.06 -15.86
C THR A 11 -5.58 29.58 -16.09
N THR A 12 -4.48 29.24 -16.76
CA THR A 12 -3.93 27.89 -16.67
C THR A 12 -3.67 27.67 -15.19
N ALA A 13 -4.57 26.94 -14.52
CA ALA A 13 -4.34 26.45 -13.18
C ALA A 13 -2.96 25.80 -13.23
N ASN A 14 -2.03 26.33 -12.43
CA ASN A 14 -0.67 25.86 -12.41
C ASN A 14 -0.70 24.37 -12.02
N ASN A 15 -0.54 23.49 -13.00
CA ASN A 15 -0.82 22.05 -12.87
C ASN A 15 0.28 21.32 -12.06
N ASP A 16 1.17 22.10 -11.47
CA ASP A 16 2.33 21.72 -10.68
C ASP A 16 2.03 21.73 -9.17
N TRP A 17 0.76 21.69 -8.77
CA TRP A 17 0.35 21.69 -7.36
C TRP A 17 1.10 20.65 -6.51
N TYR A 18 1.42 19.49 -7.09
CA TYR A 18 2.15 18.41 -6.43
C TYR A 18 3.62 18.75 -6.14
N LYS A 19 4.23 19.71 -6.86
CA LYS A 19 5.65 20.08 -6.69
C LYS A 19 5.91 20.86 -5.40
N THR A 20 4.88 21.49 -4.83
CA THR A 20 4.99 22.36 -3.66
C THR A 20 4.29 21.79 -2.42
N MET A 21 3.80 20.55 -2.48
CA MET A 21 3.06 19.98 -1.36
C MET A 21 3.96 19.61 -0.18
N ALA A 22 3.45 19.85 1.02
CA ALA A 22 3.89 19.15 2.21
C ALA A 22 3.05 17.89 2.43
N VAL A 23 3.70 16.72 2.43
CA VAL A 23 3.05 15.42 2.67
C VAL A 23 3.42 14.93 4.07
N TYR A 24 2.42 14.53 4.84
CA TYR A 24 2.59 13.93 6.16
C TYR A 24 2.40 12.41 6.06
N GLN A 25 3.48 11.66 6.24
CA GLN A 25 3.41 10.20 6.24
C GLN A 25 2.96 9.69 7.62
N ILE A 26 1.97 8.81 7.62
CA ILE A 26 1.45 8.12 8.81
C ILE A 26 1.84 6.66 8.73
N TRP A 27 2.54 6.19 9.77
CA TRP A 27 2.65 4.77 10.10
C TRP A 27 1.47 4.38 11.00
N PRO A 28 0.42 3.71 10.48
CA PRO A 28 -0.88 3.61 11.17
C PRO A 28 -0.77 3.01 12.57
N ARG A 29 -0.06 1.88 12.67
CA ARG A 29 0.12 1.08 13.88
C ARG A 29 0.70 1.85 15.08
N SER A 30 1.39 2.96 14.84
CA SER A 30 2.11 3.72 15.89
C SER A 30 1.66 5.18 16.01
N PHE A 31 0.66 5.60 15.23
CA PHE A 31 0.26 7.00 15.20
C PHE A 31 -0.68 7.38 16.34
N CYS A 32 -1.85 6.74 16.43
CA CYS A 32 -2.83 6.99 17.48
C CYS A 32 -3.79 5.81 17.56
N ASP A 33 -3.90 5.20 18.73
CA ASP A 33 -4.91 4.19 19.05
C ASP A 33 -6.25 4.89 19.32
N GLY A 34 -7.30 4.49 18.60
CA GLY A 34 -8.65 5.05 18.69
C GLY A 34 -9.64 4.14 19.41
N ASN A 35 -9.32 2.86 19.60
CA ASN A 35 -10.23 1.86 20.15
C ASN A 35 -9.77 1.32 21.53
N GLY A 36 -8.52 1.57 21.93
CA GLY A 36 -7.93 1.18 23.21
C GLY A 36 -7.25 -0.19 23.25
N ASP A 37 -6.95 -0.81 22.10
CA ASP A 37 -6.30 -2.12 22.01
C ASP A 37 -4.76 -2.07 22.04
N GLY A 38 -4.17 -0.88 22.07
CA GLY A 38 -2.73 -0.64 22.09
C GLY A 38 -2.09 -0.51 20.71
N ILE A 39 -2.87 -0.56 19.63
CA ILE A 39 -2.41 -0.43 18.25
C ILE A 39 -3.07 0.81 17.60
N GLY A 40 -2.27 1.58 16.87
CA GLY A 40 -2.80 2.73 16.14
C GLY A 40 -3.73 2.31 14.99
N ASP A 41 -4.84 3.02 14.83
CA ASP A 41 -5.94 2.65 13.93
C ASP A 41 -6.57 3.88 13.23
N LEU A 42 -7.53 3.62 12.32
CA LEU A 42 -8.18 4.70 11.56
C LEU A 42 -9.15 5.55 12.39
N TRP A 43 -9.66 5.05 13.52
CA TRP A 43 -10.45 5.87 14.46
C TRP A 43 -9.56 6.91 15.14
N GLY A 44 -8.35 6.52 15.55
CA GLY A 44 -7.34 7.40 16.10
C GLY A 44 -6.90 8.45 15.08
N VAL A 45 -6.64 8.04 13.84
CA VAL A 45 -6.35 8.98 12.75
C VAL A 45 -7.49 9.96 12.53
N TYR A 46 -8.74 9.48 12.47
CA TYR A 46 -9.92 10.32 12.31
C TYR A 46 -10.03 11.39 13.41
N GLY A 47 -9.76 11.01 14.66
CA GLY A 47 -9.73 11.91 15.82
C GLY A 47 -8.60 12.94 15.81
N LYS A 48 -7.57 12.76 14.97
CA LYS A 48 -6.41 13.67 14.86
C LYS A 48 -6.38 14.50 13.57
N LEU A 49 -7.39 14.44 12.72
CA LEU A 49 -7.41 15.20 11.46
C LEU A 49 -7.25 16.72 11.64
N ASP A 50 -7.79 17.30 12.73
CA ASP A 50 -7.60 18.73 13.04
C ASP A 50 -6.16 19.05 13.44
N TYR A 51 -5.50 18.15 14.18
CA TYR A 51 -4.09 18.27 14.49
C TYR A 51 -3.25 18.18 13.22
N ILE A 52 -3.49 17.19 12.36
CA ILE A 52 -2.74 17.03 11.11
C ILE A 52 -2.90 18.30 10.26
N LYS A 53 -4.12 18.84 10.16
CA LYS A 53 -4.35 20.08 9.40
C LYS A 53 -3.62 21.29 10.02
N SER A 54 -3.54 21.38 11.35
CA SER A 54 -2.87 22.51 12.00
C SER A 54 -1.36 22.55 11.75
N LEU A 55 -0.75 21.44 11.34
CA LEU A 55 0.64 21.39 10.88
C LEU A 55 0.85 22.08 9.52
N GLY A 56 -0.23 22.43 8.80
CA GLY A 56 -0.15 23.11 7.51
C GLY A 56 0.12 22.19 6.31
N VAL A 57 -0.11 20.88 6.44
CA VAL A 57 0.15 19.91 5.39
C VAL A 57 -0.96 19.86 4.34
N ASP A 58 -0.62 19.42 3.14
CA ASP A 58 -1.51 19.32 1.98
C ASP A 58 -2.06 17.91 1.77
N ALA A 59 -1.35 16.90 2.28
CA ALA A 59 -1.76 15.50 2.16
C ALA A 59 -1.32 14.63 3.33
N ILE A 60 -2.10 13.57 3.55
CA ILE A 60 -1.73 12.42 4.35
C ILE A 60 -1.28 11.31 3.39
N TRP A 61 -0.14 10.68 3.67
CA TRP A 61 0.27 9.44 3.02
C TRP A 61 0.28 8.32 4.06
N PHE A 62 -0.53 7.29 3.85
CA PHE A 62 -0.49 6.12 4.72
C PHE A 62 0.54 5.13 4.21
N SER A 63 1.42 4.64 5.10
CA SER A 63 2.00 3.30 4.96
C SER A 63 0.88 2.24 4.91
N PRO A 64 1.16 0.99 4.47
CA PRO A 64 0.11 0.06 4.05
C PRO A 64 -1.04 -0.12 5.06
N LEU A 65 -2.26 -0.01 4.56
CA LEU A 65 -3.51 -0.22 5.30
C LEU A 65 -4.24 -1.51 4.90
N TYR A 66 -3.69 -2.26 3.94
CA TYR A 66 -4.32 -3.45 3.40
C TYR A 66 -4.21 -4.64 4.35
N PRO A 67 -5.12 -5.62 4.28
CA PRO A 67 -4.93 -6.92 4.90
C PRO A 67 -3.55 -7.51 4.57
N SER A 68 -2.87 -7.94 5.63
CA SER A 68 -1.52 -8.49 5.58
C SER A 68 -1.34 -9.41 6.80
N PRO A 69 -0.64 -10.55 6.65
CA PRO A 69 -0.18 -11.38 7.77
C PRO A 69 0.84 -10.69 8.69
N ASN A 70 1.33 -9.50 8.31
CA ASN A 70 2.34 -8.70 8.98
C ASN A 70 3.74 -9.35 9.03
N ALA A 71 4.08 -10.20 8.07
CA ALA A 71 5.45 -10.70 7.94
C ALA A 71 6.44 -9.57 7.57
N ASP A 72 5.97 -8.53 6.88
CA ASP A 72 6.71 -7.29 6.58
C ASP A 72 5.89 -6.05 6.95
N PHE A 73 5.25 -6.10 8.13
CA PHE A 73 4.49 -4.99 8.71
C PHE A 73 3.52 -4.27 7.74
N GLY A 74 2.81 -5.03 6.91
CA GLY A 74 1.81 -4.52 5.98
C GLY A 74 2.22 -4.49 4.52
N TYR A 75 3.51 -4.61 4.20
CA TYR A 75 4.00 -4.65 2.81
C TYR A 75 3.75 -6.02 2.13
N ASP A 76 3.55 -7.08 2.91
CA ASP A 76 3.07 -8.38 2.48
C ASP A 76 1.53 -8.41 2.32
N VAL A 77 1.01 -7.76 1.27
CA VAL A 77 -0.44 -7.60 1.06
C VAL A 77 -1.13 -8.92 0.66
N SER A 78 -2.21 -9.29 1.35
CA SER A 78 -3.05 -10.46 1.05
C SER A 78 -4.37 -10.14 0.35
N ASP A 79 -4.84 -8.89 0.45
CA ASP A 79 -6.01 -8.38 -0.27
C ASP A 79 -5.88 -6.86 -0.54
N TYR A 80 -5.90 -6.44 -1.81
CA TYR A 80 -5.75 -5.03 -2.20
C TYR A 80 -7.03 -4.19 -2.13
N ILE A 81 -8.20 -4.80 -1.91
CA ILE A 81 -9.49 -4.09 -1.99
C ILE A 81 -10.19 -3.89 -0.65
N SER A 82 -9.53 -4.28 0.45
CA SER A 82 -10.03 -4.15 1.82
C SER A 82 -9.05 -3.38 2.70
N ILE A 83 -9.46 -3.09 3.94
CA ILE A 83 -8.62 -2.52 5.00
C ILE A 83 -8.28 -3.64 6.00
N ASN A 84 -7.06 -3.62 6.54
CA ASN A 84 -6.62 -4.56 7.57
C ASN A 84 -7.54 -4.42 8.79
N PRO A 85 -8.15 -5.51 9.30
CA PRO A 85 -9.03 -5.45 10.47
C PRO A 85 -8.37 -4.84 11.72
N GLU A 86 -7.04 -4.91 11.85
CA GLU A 86 -6.28 -4.23 12.91
C GLU A 86 -6.44 -2.70 12.88
N TYR A 87 -6.65 -2.10 11.69
CA TYR A 87 -6.81 -0.66 11.52
C TYR A 87 -8.29 -0.23 11.36
N GLY A 88 -9.19 -1.20 11.20
CA GLY A 88 -10.63 -1.00 11.02
C GLY A 88 -11.14 -1.57 9.71
N ASP A 89 -12.00 -0.82 9.04
CA ASP A 89 -12.71 -1.24 7.83
C ASP A 89 -12.81 -0.11 6.77
N LEU A 90 -13.46 -0.41 5.65
CA LEU A 90 -13.69 0.56 4.58
C LEU A 90 -14.59 1.73 5.02
N ASP A 91 -15.47 1.54 6.01
CA ASP A 91 -16.38 2.58 6.49
C ASP A 91 -15.62 3.63 7.29
N ILE A 92 -14.74 3.22 8.22
CA ILE A 92 -13.88 4.17 8.94
C ILE A 92 -12.83 4.80 8.01
N PHE A 93 -12.28 4.04 7.04
CA PHE A 93 -11.41 4.63 6.02
C PHE A 93 -12.12 5.74 5.23
N LYS A 94 -13.36 5.51 4.82
CA LYS A 94 -14.16 6.53 4.14
C LYS A 94 -14.40 7.77 5.00
N LYS A 95 -14.62 7.61 6.32
CA LYS A 95 -14.71 8.75 7.24
C LYS A 95 -13.41 9.54 7.31
N VAL A 96 -12.26 8.88 7.35
CA VAL A 96 -10.93 9.54 7.29
C VAL A 96 -10.75 10.28 5.97
N LEU A 97 -11.04 9.63 4.84
CA LEU A 97 -10.96 10.21 3.51
C LEU A 97 -11.81 11.48 3.38
N ASP A 98 -13.10 11.37 3.69
CA ASP A 98 -14.03 12.50 3.61
C ASP A 98 -13.66 13.60 4.62
N GLY A 99 -13.17 13.21 5.80
CA GLY A 99 -12.70 14.12 6.84
C GLY A 99 -11.45 14.91 6.43
N ALA A 100 -10.51 14.28 5.75
CA ALA A 100 -9.32 14.91 5.20
C ALA A 100 -9.70 15.88 4.05
N HIS A 101 -10.54 15.42 3.11
CA HIS A 101 -11.01 16.26 2.00
C HIS A 101 -11.76 17.51 2.47
N ARG A 102 -12.63 17.40 3.49
CA ARG A 102 -13.31 18.57 4.09
C ARG A 102 -12.33 19.61 4.66
N ARG A 103 -11.12 19.21 5.02
CA ARG A 103 -10.04 20.09 5.53
C ARG A 103 -9.08 20.54 4.43
N GLY A 104 -9.40 20.25 3.17
CA GLY A 104 -8.56 20.55 2.01
C GLY A 104 -7.27 19.73 1.98
N MET A 105 -7.20 18.61 2.69
CA MET A 105 -6.08 17.67 2.61
C MET A 105 -6.41 16.54 1.63
N ARG A 106 -5.39 16.06 0.91
CA ARG A 106 -5.48 14.86 0.06
C ARG A 106 -5.08 13.61 0.85
N VAL A 107 -5.42 12.44 0.32
CA VAL A 107 -5.02 11.15 0.89
C VAL A 107 -4.32 10.32 -0.18
N PHE A 108 -3.12 9.85 0.15
CA PHE A 108 -2.34 8.92 -0.65
C PHE A 108 -2.24 7.57 0.05
N MET A 109 -2.40 6.51 -0.74
CA MET A 109 -2.22 5.13 -0.32
C MET A 109 -0.86 4.65 -0.81
N ASP A 110 -0.09 3.99 0.05
CA ASP A 110 1.08 3.24 -0.39
C ASP A 110 0.63 2.05 -1.25
N LEU A 111 1.26 1.83 -2.41
CA LEU A 111 0.84 0.80 -3.37
C LEU A 111 1.99 -0.17 -3.63
N VAL A 112 1.90 -1.36 -3.03
CA VAL A 112 2.92 -2.41 -3.12
C VAL A 112 2.57 -3.39 -4.24
N VAL A 113 3.21 -3.25 -5.40
CA VAL A 113 2.87 -4.03 -6.62
C VAL A 113 3.97 -4.96 -7.12
N ASN A 114 5.14 -4.91 -6.51
CA ASN A 114 6.24 -5.81 -6.88
C ASN A 114 5.98 -7.27 -6.43
N HIS A 115 5.35 -7.45 -5.27
CA HIS A 115 5.04 -8.74 -4.66
C HIS A 115 3.70 -8.67 -3.93
N THR A 116 3.17 -9.85 -3.56
CA THR A 116 2.05 -10.01 -2.62
C THR A 116 2.49 -10.96 -1.50
N SER A 117 1.70 -11.06 -0.43
CA SER A 117 1.81 -12.17 0.52
C SER A 117 1.58 -13.53 -0.17
N ASP A 118 2.18 -14.58 0.37
CA ASP A 118 1.91 -15.98 0.02
C ASP A 118 0.52 -16.46 0.48
N GLU A 119 -0.14 -15.69 1.34
CA GLU A 119 -1.55 -15.87 1.68
C GLU A 119 -2.52 -15.20 0.70
N HIS A 120 -2.02 -14.41 -0.27
CA HIS A 120 -2.88 -13.82 -1.30
C HIS A 120 -3.49 -14.92 -2.20
N GLU A 121 -4.76 -14.76 -2.56
CA GLU A 121 -5.48 -15.68 -3.45
C GLU A 121 -4.78 -15.94 -4.80
N TRP A 122 -4.02 -14.97 -5.32
CA TRP A 122 -3.24 -15.16 -6.54
C TRP A 122 -2.11 -16.15 -6.32
N PHE A 123 -1.36 -16.04 -5.22
CA PHE A 123 -0.28 -16.97 -4.91
C PHE A 123 -0.83 -18.37 -4.64
N LYS A 124 -1.87 -18.48 -3.82
CA LYS A 124 -2.55 -19.76 -3.53
C LYS A 124 -2.95 -20.50 -4.81
N LYS A 125 -3.55 -19.79 -5.78
CA LYS A 125 -3.91 -20.35 -7.10
C LYS A 125 -2.68 -20.62 -7.97
N SER A 126 -1.67 -19.77 -7.93
CA SER A 126 -0.44 -19.92 -8.71
C SER A 126 0.39 -21.16 -8.35
N ARG A 127 0.31 -21.61 -7.09
CA ARG A 127 0.96 -22.85 -6.63
C ARG A 127 0.47 -24.09 -7.38
N GLU A 128 -0.77 -24.09 -7.86
CA GLU A 128 -1.31 -25.16 -8.69
C GLU A 128 -0.72 -25.08 -10.10
N ARG A 129 -0.01 -26.14 -10.54
CA ARG A 129 0.72 -26.14 -11.82
C ARG A 129 -0.15 -25.93 -13.06
N GLN A 130 -1.43 -26.32 -12.99
CA GLN A 130 -2.39 -26.25 -14.10
C GLN A 130 -3.47 -25.19 -13.82
N ASN A 131 -3.04 -23.98 -13.43
CA ASN A 131 -3.93 -22.89 -13.04
C ASN A 131 -3.61 -21.63 -13.86
N PRO A 132 -4.60 -20.84 -14.34
CA PRO A 132 -4.36 -19.61 -15.10
C PRO A 132 -3.48 -18.57 -14.38
N TYR A 133 -3.43 -18.62 -13.04
CA TYR A 133 -2.60 -17.74 -12.22
C TYR A 133 -1.13 -18.21 -12.11
N ARG A 134 -0.75 -19.33 -12.75
CA ARG A 134 0.60 -19.90 -12.62
C ARG A 134 1.70 -18.89 -12.95
N ASP A 135 1.55 -18.13 -14.02
CA ASP A 135 2.57 -17.18 -14.48
C ASP A 135 2.47 -15.79 -13.82
N TYR A 136 1.63 -15.62 -12.78
CA TYR A 136 1.64 -14.40 -11.96
C TYR A 136 2.88 -14.31 -11.06
N TYR A 137 3.55 -15.43 -10.79
CA TYR A 137 4.76 -15.50 -9.96
C TYR A 137 5.88 -16.25 -10.67
N PHE A 138 7.12 -16.05 -10.23
CA PHE A 138 8.29 -16.65 -10.84
C PHE A 138 8.53 -18.08 -10.33
N TRP A 139 8.07 -19.06 -11.11
CA TRP A 139 8.33 -20.47 -10.85
C TRP A 139 9.50 -21.00 -11.66
N ARG A 140 10.53 -21.55 -11.01
CA ARG A 140 11.68 -22.15 -11.69
C ARG A 140 12.06 -23.48 -11.04
N PRO A 141 12.43 -24.51 -11.83
CA PRO A 141 12.97 -25.72 -11.27
C PRO A 141 14.29 -25.43 -10.55
N GLY A 142 14.46 -26.01 -9.36
CA GLY A 142 15.74 -25.98 -8.67
C GLY A 142 16.83 -26.74 -9.41
N LYS A 143 18.10 -26.45 -9.11
CA LYS A 143 19.26 -27.18 -9.62
C LYS A 143 19.51 -28.42 -8.75
N ARG A 144 20.01 -29.50 -9.37
CA ARG A 144 20.43 -30.70 -8.64
C ARG A 144 21.80 -30.46 -7.98
N GLY A 145 21.82 -30.41 -6.66
CA GLY A 145 23.05 -30.36 -5.87
C GLY A 145 23.64 -31.75 -5.61
N MET A 146 24.82 -31.75 -4.97
CA MET A 146 25.41 -32.99 -4.44
C MET A 146 24.49 -33.61 -3.39
N LEU A 147 24.54 -34.95 -3.24
CA LEU A 147 23.76 -35.71 -2.25
C LEU A 147 22.23 -35.51 -2.34
N GLY A 148 21.70 -35.13 -3.51
CA GLY A 148 20.27 -34.99 -3.72
C GLY A 148 19.65 -33.70 -3.17
N LYS A 149 20.47 -32.75 -2.67
CA LYS A 149 19.99 -31.44 -2.24
C LYS A 149 19.49 -30.63 -3.44
N THR A 150 18.26 -30.11 -3.38
CA THR A 150 17.79 -29.12 -4.36
C THR A 150 18.41 -27.77 -4.04
N LEU A 151 19.09 -27.18 -5.03
CA LEU A 151 19.68 -25.84 -4.95
C LEU A 151 18.78 -24.82 -5.66
N PRO A 152 18.84 -23.53 -5.30
CA PRO A 152 18.07 -22.51 -5.99
C PRO A 152 18.46 -22.38 -7.47
N PRO A 153 17.58 -21.82 -8.32
CA PRO A 153 17.85 -21.61 -9.75
C PRO A 153 19.08 -20.75 -10.03
N ASN A 154 19.37 -19.76 -9.20
CA ASN A 154 20.55 -18.91 -9.27
C ASN A 154 21.00 -18.50 -7.85
N ASN A 155 22.01 -17.62 -7.75
CA ASN A 155 22.60 -17.14 -6.49
C ASN A 155 22.09 -15.74 -6.11
N TRP A 156 20.86 -15.38 -6.48
CA TRP A 156 20.30 -14.09 -6.06
C TRP A 156 19.95 -14.10 -4.58
N ASP A 157 20.33 -13.01 -3.91
CA ASP A 157 20.05 -12.78 -2.50
C ASP A 157 18.73 -12.03 -2.32
N SER A 158 18.07 -12.25 -1.19
CA SER A 158 16.91 -11.46 -0.77
C SER A 158 17.38 -10.12 -0.20
N LEU A 159 16.51 -9.11 -0.24
CA LEU A 159 16.70 -7.89 0.57
C LEU A 159 16.48 -8.17 2.07
N SER A 160 15.75 -9.24 2.38
CA SER A 160 15.67 -9.85 3.71
C SER A 160 16.81 -10.86 3.91
N GLU A 161 16.90 -11.49 5.07
CA GLU A 161 17.92 -12.51 5.32
C GLU A 161 17.76 -13.74 4.40
N GLY A 162 18.85 -14.21 3.79
CA GLY A 162 18.90 -15.43 3.00
C GLY A 162 18.81 -15.25 1.47
N GLY A 163 18.46 -16.32 0.77
CA GLY A 163 18.37 -16.34 -0.70
C GLY A 163 16.99 -15.89 -1.22
N ALA A 164 16.94 -15.44 -2.48
CA ALA A 164 15.70 -14.94 -3.11
C ALA A 164 14.72 -16.02 -3.62
N TRP A 165 14.97 -17.30 -3.30
CA TRP A 165 14.17 -18.43 -3.80
C TRP A 165 13.74 -19.34 -2.65
N GLU A 166 12.43 -19.55 -2.55
CA GLU A 166 11.83 -20.50 -1.61
C GLU A 166 11.33 -21.75 -2.35
N HIS A 167 11.47 -22.92 -1.75
CA HIS A 167 11.03 -24.17 -2.35
C HIS A 167 9.56 -24.46 -2.00
N ASP A 168 8.66 -24.44 -2.99
CA ASP A 168 7.29 -24.92 -2.81
C ASP A 168 7.20 -26.44 -2.94
N ALA A 169 6.60 -27.10 -1.95
CA ALA A 169 6.47 -28.56 -1.91
C ALA A 169 5.20 -29.09 -2.62
N LYS A 170 4.32 -28.22 -3.10
CA LYS A 170 3.06 -28.59 -3.77
C LYS A 170 3.21 -28.90 -5.27
#